data_AF-A0A3N6ELN4-F1
#
_entry.id   AF-A0A3N6ELN4-F1
#
_cell.length_a   1.000
_cell.length_b   1.000
_cell.length_c   1.000
_cell.angle_alpha   90.00
_cell.angle_beta   90.00
_cell.angle_gamma   90.00
#
_symmetry.space_group_name_H-M   'P 1'
#
loop_
_entity.id
_entity.type
_entity.pdbx_description
1 polymer ?
#
loop_
_entity_poly.entity_id
_entity_poly.type
_entity_poly.pdbx_seq_one_letter_code
_entity_poly.pdbx_strand_id
1 'polypeptide(L)' 'MARTQSACGALTQKGTRCQRLAMKGASRCDRHRGDWSRYTVARRKAREKAARRR' A
#
# COMPACT_ATOMS: atom_id res chain seq x y z
N MET A 1 -15.56 -15.56 5.07
CA MET A 1 -14.35 -15.03 5.73
C MET A 1 -14.03 -13.67 5.12
N ALA A 2 -14.12 -12.60 5.92
CA ALA A 2 -14.07 -11.21 5.46
C ALA A 2 -12.80 -10.93 4.62
N ARG A 3 -12.98 -10.51 3.36
CA ARG A 3 -11.88 -10.18 2.43
C ARG A 3 -11.32 -8.77 2.64
N THR A 4 -11.37 -8.25 3.86
CA THR A 4 -10.86 -6.92 4.21
C THR A 4 -9.65 -7.09 5.12
N GLN A 5 -8.47 -6.74 4.59
CA GLN A 5 -7.23 -6.74 5.36
C GLN A 5 -7.27 -5.59 6.37
N SER A 6 -6.78 -5.89 7.57
CA SER A 6 -6.85 -5.11 8.80
C SER A 6 -6.71 -3.60 8.61
N ALA A 7 -7.30 -2.81 9.52
CA ALA A 7 -7.11 -1.36 9.51
C ALA A 7 -5.61 -1.02 9.48
N CYS A 8 -5.25 0.03 8.73
CA CYS A 8 -3.87 0.45 8.50
C CYS A 8 -3.10 0.69 9.78
N GLY A 9 -3.76 1.24 10.82
CA GLY A 9 -3.20 1.44 12.15
C GLY A 9 -2.02 2.42 12.24
N ALA A 10 -1.52 2.94 11.12
CA ALA A 10 -0.35 3.81 11.06
C ALA A 10 -0.60 5.12 11.82
N LEU A 11 0.41 5.58 12.55
CA LEU A 11 0.35 6.87 13.22
C LEU A 11 0.29 7.97 12.15
N THR A 12 -0.73 8.81 12.23
CA THR A 12 -0.81 10.02 11.43
C THR A 12 0.06 11.11 12.05
N GLN A 13 0.39 12.16 11.30
CA GLN A 13 1.09 13.35 11.83
C GLN A 13 0.34 14.04 12.97
N LYS A 14 -0.97 13.77 13.12
CA LYS A 14 -1.81 14.29 14.21
C LYS A 14 -1.81 13.39 15.45
N GLY A 15 -0.97 12.33 15.48
CA GLY A 15 -0.88 11.37 16.58
C GLY A 15 -1.98 10.31 16.62
N THR A 16 -3.00 10.39 15.76
CA THR A 16 -4.09 9.40 15.72
C THR A 16 -3.75 8.20 14.83
N ARG A 17 -4.34 7.03 15.11
CA ARG A 17 -4.18 5.83 14.29
C ARG A 17 -5.04 5.90 13.02
N CYS A 18 -4.46 5.52 11.89
CA CYS A 18 -5.16 5.48 10.62
C CYS A 18 -6.22 4.38 10.62
N GLN A 19 -7.49 4.77 10.48
CA GLN A 19 -8.63 3.85 10.42
C GLN A 19 -8.97 3.36 9.00
N ARG A 20 -8.24 3.82 7.98
CA ARG A 20 -8.42 3.30 6.61
C ARG A 20 -8.06 1.82 6.55
N LEU A 21 -8.77 1.06 5.73
CA LEU A 21 -8.42 -0.33 5.44
C LEU A 21 -7.02 -0.41 4.81
N ALA A 22 -6.24 -1.40 5.24
CA ALA A 22 -4.99 -1.69 4.56
C ALA A 22 -5.28 -2.25 3.17
N MET A 23 -4.36 -2.00 2.23
CA MET A 23 -4.51 -2.58 0.90
C MET A 23 -4.35 -4.09 0.95
N LYS A 24 -5.01 -4.77 0.01
CA LYS A 24 -4.89 -6.21 -0.13
C LYS A 24 -3.43 -6.60 -0.41
N GLY A 25 -2.82 -7.33 0.53
CA GLY A 25 -1.43 -7.79 0.51
C GLY A 25 -0.45 -6.82 1.18
N ALA A 26 -0.94 -5.83 1.93
CA ALA A 26 -0.11 -4.84 2.62
C ALA A 26 -0.65 -4.59 4.04
N SER A 27 0.23 -4.27 4.97
CA SER A 27 -0.13 -3.92 6.35
C SER A 27 -0.62 -2.47 6.50
N ARG A 28 -0.55 -1.65 5.43
CA ARG A 28 -0.86 -0.21 5.47
C ARG A 28 -1.76 0.21 4.31
N CYS A 29 -2.50 1.30 4.50
CA CYS A 29 -3.35 1.91 3.45
C CYS A 29 -2.51 2.65 2.41
N ASP A 30 -3.17 3.12 1.35
CA ASP A 30 -2.55 3.81 0.21
C ASP A 30 -1.74 5.06 0.58
N ARG A 31 -2.10 5.75 1.67
CA ARG A 31 -1.45 6.98 2.15
C ARG A 31 -0.28 6.75 3.09
N HIS A 32 -0.23 5.61 3.78
CA HIS A 32 0.84 5.26 4.71
C HIS A 32 1.73 4.12 4.18
N ARG A 33 1.52 3.76 2.91
CA ARG A 33 2.32 2.78 2.19
C ARG A 33 3.72 3.33 1.99
N GLY A 34 4.73 2.65 2.54
CA GLY A 34 6.13 2.94 2.21
C GLY A 34 6.45 2.53 0.77
N ASP A 35 7.49 3.13 0.19
CA ASP A 35 7.95 2.85 -1.18
C ASP A 35 8.33 1.38 -1.41
N TRP A 36 8.73 0.68 -0.36
CA TRP A 36 9.01 -0.77 -0.35
C TRP A 36 7.78 -1.68 -0.36
N SER A 37 6.56 -1.14 -0.32
CA SER A 37 5.36 -1.98 -0.34
C SER A 37 5.25 -2.80 -1.64
N ARG A 38 4.83 -4.06 -1.52
CA ARG A 38 4.59 -4.98 -2.65
C ARG A 38 3.79 -4.33 -3.78
N TYR A 39 2.78 -3.51 -3.46
CA TYR A 39 2.00 -2.78 -4.46
C TYR A 39 2.84 -1.72 -5.20
N THR A 40 3.61 -0.88 -4.50
CA THR A 40 4.45 0.14 -5.12
C THR A 40 5.54 -0.49 -5.97
N VAL A 41 6.19 -1.55 -5.46
CA VAL A 41 7.19 -2.34 -6.18
C VAL A 41 6.59 -3.00 -7.42
N ALA A 42 5.40 -3.62 -7.30
CA ALA A 42 4.70 -4.20 -8.44
C ALA A 42 4.37 -3.15 -9.50
N ARG A 43 3.91 -1.96 -9.09
CA ARG A 43 3.61 -0.85 -10.00
C ARG A 43 4.86 -0.29 -10.67
N ARG A 44 5.97 -0.17 -9.95
CA ARG A 44 7.28 0.22 -10.51
C ARG A 44 7.73 -0.79 -11.55
N LYS A 45 7.74 -2.08 -11.21
CA LYS A 45 8.08 -3.17 -12.14
C LYS A 45 7.16 -3.20 -13.37
N ALA A 46 5.86 -2.95 -13.19
CA ALA A 46 4.91 -2.87 -14.30
C ALA A 46 5.23 -1.70 -15.24
N ARG A 47 5.57 -0.53 -14.70
CA ARG A 47 6.02 0.64 -15.49
C ARG A 47 7.34 0.37 -16.20
N GLU A 48 8.33 -0.22 -15.53
CA GLU A 48 9.62 -0.61 -16.13
C GLU A 48 9.43 -1.64 -17.25
N LYS A 49 8.56 -2.63 -17.06
CA LYS A 49 8.22 -3.61 -18.10
C LYS A 49 7.49 -2.99 -19.28
N ALA A 50 6.61 -2.01 -19.05
CA ALA A 50 5.94 -1.26 -20.11
C ALA A 50 6.92 -0.37 -20.89
N ALA A 51 7.85 0.29 -20.20
CA ALA A 51 8.91 1.09 -20.82
C ALA A 51 9.88 0.24 -21.66
N ARG A 52 10.25 -0.96 -21.18
CA ARG A 52 11.12 -1.89 -21.94
C ARG A 52 10.43 -2.54 -23.15
N ARG A 53 9.09 -2.51 -23.21
CA ARG A 53 8.32 -3.02 -24.35
C ARG A 53 8.06 -1.96 -25.43
N ARG A 54 8.57 -0.74 -25.23
CA ARG A 54 8.46 0.38 -26.15
C ARG A 54 9.81 0.61 -26.81
#